data_AF-A0AA38F966-F1
#
_entry.id   AF-A0AA38F966-F1
#
_cell.length_a   1.000
_cell.length_b   1.000
_cell.length_c   1.000
_cell.angle_alpha   90.00
_cell.angle_beta   90.00
_cell.angle_gamma   90.00
#
_symmetry.space_group_name_H-M   'P 1'
#
loop_
_entity.id
_entity.type
_entity.pdbx_description
1 polymer ?
#
loop_
_entity_poly.entity_id
_entity_poly.type
_entity_poly.pdbx_seq_one_letter_code
_entity_poly.pdbx_strand_id
1 'polypeptide(L)'
;FLQAQSKNFVTAWSSALGAVLNILLCWLLVCKWSMGLDGAIISLNVACWTPVIIQYVYATCGWCPQSWTGYSMNAFADLGPFIKLSVASGVMLCLELWYQKIVVLMAVKLKDTDVAVDSFSICLNINSWEMAIPLGFLVSNSVRVANELGAT
;
A
#
# COMPACT_ATOMS: atom_id res chain seq x y z
N PHE A 1 -0.15 7.73 9.18
CA PHE A 1 0.13 8.96 9.95
C PHE A 1 -0.52 10.19 9.32
N LEU A 2 -0.06 10.66 8.15
CA LEU A 2 -0.61 11.87 7.50
C LEU A 2 -2.10 11.76 7.16
N GLN A 3 -2.56 10.55 6.84
CA GLN A 3 -3.98 10.30 6.58
C GLN A 3 -4.87 10.56 7.81
N ALA A 4 -4.42 10.18 9.01
CA ALA A 4 -5.15 10.43 10.25
C ALA A 4 -5.26 11.93 10.58
N GLN A 5 -4.32 12.75 10.07
CA GLN A 5 -4.34 14.21 10.24
C GLN A 5 -5.07 14.94 9.10
N SER A 6 -5.78 14.22 8.22
CA SER A 6 -6.41 14.75 7.01
C SER A 6 -5.47 15.43 6.00
N LYS A 7 -4.14 15.27 6.15
CA LYS A 7 -3.12 15.81 5.24
C LYS A 7 -2.85 14.88 4.04
N ASN A 8 -3.92 14.45 3.37
CA ASN A 8 -3.88 13.45 2.30
C ASN A 8 -3.15 13.92 1.02
N PHE A 9 -3.09 15.24 0.80
CA PHE A 9 -2.45 15.82 -0.38
C PHE A 9 -0.96 15.46 -0.49
N VAL A 10 -0.23 15.50 0.63
CA VAL A 10 1.20 15.15 0.67
C VAL A 10 1.40 13.68 0.32
N THR A 11 0.57 12.80 0.89
CA THR A 11 0.57 11.37 0.58
C THR A 11 0.31 11.13 -0.91
N ALA A 12 -0.72 11.76 -1.48
CA ALA A 12 -1.06 11.61 -2.89
C ALA A 12 0.08 12.07 -3.82
N TRP A 13 0.66 13.24 -3.57
CA TRP A 13 1.77 13.74 -4.38
C TRP A 13 3.03 12.87 -4.27
N SER A 14 3.35 12.41 -3.05
CA SER A 14 4.49 11.52 -2.82
C SER A 14 4.36 10.18 -3.57
N SER A 15 3.15 9.61 -3.61
CA SER A 15 2.87 8.39 -4.36
C SER A 15 2.89 8.62 -5.87
N ALA A 16 2.38 9.77 -6.36
CA ALA A 16 2.44 10.13 -7.77
C ALA A 16 3.89 10.27 -8.25
N LEU A 17 4.75 10.93 -7.46
CA LEU A 17 6.19 11.03 -7.73
C LEU A 17 6.85 9.65 -7.76
N GLY A 18 6.53 8.77 -6.79
CA GLY A 18 7.01 7.39 -6.79
C GLY A 18 6.62 6.61 -8.05
N ALA A 19 5.39 6.78 -8.53
CA ALA A 19 4.92 6.13 -9.77
C ALA A 19 5.66 6.65 -11.01
N VAL A 20 5.84 7.96 -11.14
CA VAL A 20 6.61 8.56 -12.24
C VAL A 20 8.06 8.07 -12.22
N LEU A 21 8.70 8.08 -11.05
CA LEU A 21 10.05 7.54 -10.89
C LEU A 21 10.14 6.07 -11.24
N ASN A 22 9.14 5.26 -10.86
CA ASN A 22 9.09 3.85 -11.22
C ASN A 22 9.08 3.66 -12.74
N ILE A 23 8.25 4.42 -13.47
CA ILE A 23 8.14 4.33 -14.93
C ILE A 23 9.47 4.70 -15.58
N LEU A 24 10.09 5.79 -15.14
CA LEU A 24 11.39 6.26 -15.66
C LEU A 24 12.51 5.24 -15.38
N LEU A 25 12.57 4.71 -14.15
CA LEU A 25 13.57 3.74 -13.74
C LEU A 25 13.37 2.39 -14.42
N CYS A 26 12.13 1.90 -14.55
CA CYS A 26 11.81 0.71 -15.33
C CYS A 26 12.30 0.86 -16.77
N TRP A 27 11.96 1.99 -17.42
CA TRP A 27 12.39 2.23 -18.79
C TRP A 27 13.92 2.26 -18.91
N LEU A 28 14.62 2.93 -17.99
CA LEU A 28 16.07 3.01 -18.01
C LEU A 28 16.73 1.66 -17.72
N LEU A 29 16.39 1.00 -16.61
CA LEU A 29 17.03 -0.23 -16.14
C LEU A 29 16.69 -1.43 -17.03
N VAL A 30 15.44 -1.53 -17.48
CA VAL A 30 14.95 -2.68 -18.26
C VAL A 30 15.20 -2.46 -19.76
N CYS A 31 14.82 -1.30 -20.32
CA CYS A 31 14.92 -1.10 -21.77
C CYS A 31 16.29 -0.58 -22.22
N LYS A 32 16.95 0.29 -21.44
CA LYS A 32 18.24 0.88 -21.85
C LYS A 32 19.44 0.06 -21.39
N TRP A 33 19.43 -0.39 -20.13
CA TRP A 33 20.52 -1.19 -19.55
C TRP A 33 20.30 -2.70 -19.65
N SER A 34 19.15 -3.15 -20.17
CA SER A 34 18.86 -4.58 -20.40
C SER A 34 19.07 -5.47 -19.17
N MET A 35 18.85 -4.94 -17.97
CA MET A 35 19.00 -5.70 -16.72
C MET A 35 17.85 -6.68 -16.47
N GLY A 36 16.89 -6.80 -17.41
CA GLY A 36 15.79 -7.76 -17.36
C GLY A 36 14.93 -7.63 -16.10
N LEU A 37 14.67 -8.76 -15.43
CA LEU A 37 13.83 -8.83 -14.24
C LEU A 37 14.45 -8.09 -13.04
N ASP A 38 15.77 -8.17 -12.86
CA ASP A 38 16.46 -7.54 -11.74
C ASP A 38 16.31 -6.01 -11.80
N GLY A 39 16.38 -5.44 -13.00
CA GLY A 39 16.12 -4.02 -13.23
C GLY A 39 14.71 -3.59 -12.82
N ALA A 40 13.71 -4.43 -13.07
CA ALA A 40 12.31 -4.17 -12.69
C ALA A 40 12.07 -4.28 -11.17
N ILE A 41 12.78 -5.19 -10.51
CA ILE A 41 12.71 -5.32 -9.04
C ILE A 41 13.36 -4.11 -8.37
N ILE A 42 14.51 -3.67 -8.88
CA ILE A 42 15.23 -2.49 -8.34
C ILE A 42 14.39 -1.22 -8.51
N SER A 43 13.82 -0.99 -9.69
CA SER A 43 12.96 0.19 -9.92
C SER A 43 11.76 0.21 -8.97
N LEU A 44 11.08 -0.92 -8.79
CA LEU A 44 9.96 -1.04 -7.86
C LEU A 44 10.39 -0.78 -6.42
N ASN A 45 11.53 -1.30 -6.01
CA ASN A 45 12.06 -1.08 -4.66
C ASN A 45 12.29 0.41 -4.40
N VAL A 46 12.99 1.09 -5.32
CA VAL A 46 13.25 2.54 -5.22
C VAL A 46 11.95 3.34 -5.23
N ALA A 47 11.00 2.97 -6.08
CA ALA A 47 9.70 3.62 -6.16
C ALA A 47 8.88 3.46 -4.86
N CYS A 48 8.91 2.29 -4.22
CA CYS A 48 8.22 2.06 -2.95
C CYS A 48 8.84 2.84 -1.78
N TRP A 49 10.16 3.02 -1.76
CA TRP A 49 10.85 3.79 -0.72
C TRP A 49 10.68 5.30 -0.87
N THR A 50 10.46 5.78 -2.09
CA THR A 50 10.28 7.22 -2.39
C THR A 50 9.20 7.89 -1.52
N PRO A 51 7.93 7.42 -1.50
CA PRO A 51 6.90 8.04 -0.68
C PRO A 51 7.20 7.90 0.82
N VAL A 52 7.85 6.81 1.25
CA VAL A 52 8.25 6.62 2.67
C VAL A 52 9.22 7.70 3.11
N ILE A 53 10.27 7.96 2.32
CA ILE A 53 11.28 8.97 2.62
C ILE A 53 10.65 10.36 2.61
N ILE A 54 9.84 10.70 1.60
CA ILE A 54 9.17 12.01 1.50
C ILE A 54 8.28 12.26 2.72
N GLN A 55 7.45 11.28 3.10
CA GLN A 55 6.55 11.42 4.23
C GLN A 55 7.30 11.49 5.57
N TYR A 56 8.39 10.74 5.71
CA TYR A 56 9.25 10.78 6.91
C TYR A 56 9.92 12.14 7.08
N VAL A 57 10.53 12.67 6.01
CA VAL A 57 11.14 14.01 6.01
C VAL A 57 10.09 15.07 6.30
N TYR A 58 8.91 14.99 5.67
CA TYR A 58 7.82 15.92 5.91
C TYR A 58 7.35 15.91 7.38
N ALA A 59 7.26 14.72 8.00
CA ALA A 59 6.88 14.61 9.41
C ALA A 59 7.94 15.17 10.37
N THR A 60 9.23 14.96 10.08
CA THR A 60 10.34 15.32 10.98
C THR A 60 10.84 16.77 10.82
N CYS A 61 10.68 17.38 9.65
CA CYS A 61 11.09 18.77 9.38
C CYS A 61 10.14 19.85 9.95
N GLY A 62 9.37 19.55 10.99
CA GLY A 62 8.60 20.55 11.74
C GLY A 62 7.24 20.95 11.14
N TRP A 63 6.76 20.29 10.07
CA TRP A 63 5.44 20.55 9.48
C TRP A 63 4.27 19.91 10.24
N CYS A 64 4.57 19.10 11.26
CA CYS A 64 3.60 18.52 12.20
C CYS A 64 4.05 18.70 13.67
N PRO A 65 4.20 19.95 14.16
CA PRO A 65 4.81 20.23 15.46
C PRO A 65 3.96 19.74 16.65
N GLN A 66 2.64 19.64 16.48
CA GLN A 66 1.72 19.16 17.52
C GLN A 66 1.60 17.63 17.59
N SER A 67 1.90 16.92 16.51
CA SER A 67 1.71 15.46 16.43
C SER A 67 3.02 14.67 16.44
N TRP A 68 4.14 15.33 16.13
CA TRP A 68 5.47 14.72 16.18
C TRP A 68 6.30 15.40 17.27
N THR A 69 6.31 14.81 18.47
CA THR A 69 7.07 15.30 19.64
C THR A 69 8.48 14.71 19.74
N GLY A 70 8.96 14.07 18.65
CA GLY A 70 10.26 13.39 18.60
C GLY A 70 10.21 11.94 19.07
N TYR A 71 11.39 11.31 19.12
CA TYR A 71 11.52 9.94 19.64
C TYR A 71 11.47 9.97 21.18
N SER A 72 10.35 9.55 21.76
CA SER A 72 10.18 9.36 23.21
C SER A 72 9.92 7.89 23.53
N MET A 73 10.39 7.39 24.67
CA MET A 73 10.10 6.02 25.13
C MET A 73 8.59 5.75 25.29
N ASN A 74 7.78 6.79 25.52
CA ASN A 74 6.32 6.67 25.56
C ASN A 74 5.73 6.23 24.21
N ALA A 75 6.39 6.51 23.07
CA ALA A 75 5.95 6.03 21.76
C ALA A 75 6.04 4.50 21.64
N PHE A 76 6.87 3.86 22.48
CA PHE A 76 7.01 2.40 22.50
C PHE A 76 6.09 1.70 23.50
N ALA A 77 5.44 2.45 24.40
CA ALA A 77 4.54 1.88 25.41
C ALA A 77 3.26 1.28 24.81
N ASP A 78 2.75 1.88 23.73
CA ASP A 78 1.54 1.44 23.03
C ASP A 78 1.78 0.43 21.89
N LEU A 79 3.00 -0.10 21.75
CA LEU A 79 3.28 -1.08 20.69
C LEU A 79 2.52 -2.40 20.87
N GLY A 80 2.27 -2.83 22.11
CA GLY A 80 1.60 -4.12 22.38
C GLY A 80 0.19 -4.21 21.75
N PRO A 81 -0.73 -3.28 22.08
CA PRO A 81 -2.04 -3.20 21.43
C PRO A 81 -1.95 -2.99 19.92
N PHE A 82 -1.01 -2.17 19.45
CA PHE A 82 -0.79 -1.93 18.03
C PHE A 82 -0.38 -3.20 17.27
N ILE A 83 0.55 -3.99 17.81
CA ILE A 83 0.95 -5.28 17.22
C ILE A 83 -0.24 -6.22 17.16
N LYS A 84 -1.05 -6.33 18.22
CA LYS A 84 -2.24 -7.19 18.22
C LYS A 84 -3.22 -6.81 17.10
N LEU A 85 -3.50 -5.51 16.94
CA LEU A 85 -4.34 -5.00 15.86
C LEU A 85 -3.71 -5.26 14.49
N SER A 86 -2.40 -5.00 14.34
CA SER A 86 -1.65 -5.22 13.10
C SER A 86 -1.62 -6.68 12.69
N VAL A 87 -1.50 -7.60 13.65
CA VAL A 87 -1.55 -9.05 13.39
C VAL A 87 -2.95 -9.45 12.96
N ALA A 88 -4.00 -8.97 13.62
CA ALA A 88 -5.37 -9.25 13.22
C ALA A 88 -5.67 -8.77 11.79
N SER A 89 -5.28 -7.53 11.44
CA SER A 89 -5.41 -7.02 10.08
C SER A 89 -4.53 -7.78 9.08
N GLY A 90 -3.32 -8.18 9.49
CA GLY A 90 -2.41 -8.95 8.67
C GLY A 90 -2.98 -10.33 8.32
N VAL A 91 -3.58 -11.02 9.29
CA VAL A 91 -4.24 -12.32 9.08
C VAL A 91 -5.44 -12.17 8.15
N MET A 92 -6.26 -11.12 8.31
CA MET A 92 -7.39 -10.85 7.42
C MET A 92 -6.92 -10.69 5.96
N LEU A 93 -5.88 -9.89 5.72
CA LEU A 93 -5.34 -9.64 4.38
C LEU A 93 -4.68 -10.88 3.79
N CYS A 94 -3.96 -11.65 4.61
CA CYS A 94 -3.39 -12.94 4.19
C CYS A 94 -4.49 -13.93 3.78
N LEU A 95 -5.59 -14.03 4.52
CA LEU A 95 -6.71 -14.90 4.18
C LEU A 95 -7.36 -14.50 2.87
N GLU A 96 -7.52 -13.21 2.61
CA GLU A 96 -8.06 -12.69 1.35
C GLU A 96 -7.15 -13.06 0.16
N LEU A 97 -5.83 -12.85 0.30
CA LEU A 97 -4.86 -13.23 -0.74
C LEU A 97 -4.79 -14.74 -0.95
N TRP A 98 -4.80 -15.54 0.12
CA TRP A 98 -4.81 -17.00 0.01
C TRP A 98 -6.08 -17.50 -0.64
N TYR A 99 -7.24 -16.93 -0.30
CA TYR A 99 -8.50 -17.25 -0.95
C TYR A 99 -8.41 -17.02 -2.46
N GLN A 100 -7.96 -15.84 -2.90
CA GLN A 100 -7.78 -15.56 -4.32
C GLN A 100 -6.84 -16.57 -5.00
N LYS A 101 -5.71 -16.91 -4.37
CA LYS A 101 -4.77 -17.90 -4.90
C LYS A 101 -5.37 -19.31 -4.98
N ILE A 102 -6.14 -19.73 -3.98
CA ILE A 102 -6.82 -21.04 -3.99
C ILE A 102 -7.83 -21.11 -5.13
N VAL A 103 -8.59 -20.04 -5.39
CA VAL A 103 -9.54 -20.01 -6.52
C VAL A 103 -8.81 -20.10 -7.87
N VAL A 104 -7.68 -19.39 -8.04
CA VAL A 104 -6.82 -19.57 -9.23
C VAL A 104 -6.34 -21.02 -9.33
N LEU A 105 -5.87 -21.62 -8.23
CA LEU A 105 -5.38 -23.00 -8.23
C LEU A 105 -6.47 -24.03 -8.55
N MET A 106 -7.73 -23.76 -8.18
CA MET A 106 -8.86 -24.59 -8.61
C MET A 106 -9.13 -24.42 -10.11
N ALA A 107 -9.00 -23.20 -10.63
CA ALA A 107 -9.14 -22.92 -12.07
C ALA A 107 -8.12 -23.73 -12.92
N VAL A 108 -6.92 -23.95 -12.37
CA VAL A 108 -5.87 -24.75 -13.02
C VAL A 108 -6.30 -26.21 -13.28
N LYS A 109 -7.22 -26.76 -12.49
CA LYS A 109 -7.66 -28.16 -12.62
C LYS A 109 -8.74 -28.37 -13.70
N LEU A 110 -9.21 -27.30 -14.37
CA LEU A 110 -10.20 -27.42 -15.44
C LEU A 110 -9.54 -27.93 -16.73
N LYS A 111 -10.37 -28.55 -17.58
CA LYS A 111 -9.94 -29.19 -18.84
C LYS A 111 -9.30 -28.22 -19.83
N ASP A 112 -9.71 -26.95 -19.80
CA ASP A 112 -9.15 -25.83 -20.57
C ASP A 112 -8.45 -24.85 -19.62
N THR A 113 -7.34 -25.32 -19.01
CA THR A 113 -6.60 -24.63 -17.94
C THR A 113 -6.20 -23.20 -18.29
N ASP A 114 -5.58 -22.99 -19.45
CA ASP A 114 -5.02 -21.68 -19.82
C ASP A 114 -6.15 -20.64 -19.98
N VAL A 115 -7.22 -21.00 -20.68
CA VAL A 115 -8.37 -20.11 -20.92
C VAL A 115 -9.10 -19.77 -19.60
N ALA A 116 -9.24 -20.75 -18.71
CA ALA A 116 -9.90 -20.55 -17.42
C ALA A 116 -9.09 -19.63 -16.49
N VAL A 117 -7.76 -19.83 -16.42
CA VAL A 117 -6.86 -19.04 -15.57
C VAL A 117 -6.71 -17.61 -16.09
N ASP A 118 -6.60 -17.42 -17.41
CA ASP A 118 -6.52 -16.09 -18.02
C ASP A 118 -7.81 -15.31 -17.78
N SER A 119 -8.97 -15.93 -18.01
CA SER A 119 -10.27 -15.31 -17.73
C SER A 119 -10.41 -14.91 -16.27
N PHE A 120 -10.01 -15.78 -15.35
CA PHE A 120 -10.07 -15.50 -13.92
C PHE A 120 -9.10 -14.36 -13.52
N SER A 121 -7.91 -14.31 -14.12
CA SER A 121 -6.92 -13.26 -13.88
C SER A 121 -7.42 -11.89 -14.36
N ILE A 122 -8.10 -11.83 -15.51
CA ILE A 122 -8.74 -10.60 -16.00
C ILE A 122 -9.86 -10.16 -15.04
N CYS A 123 -10.73 -11.09 -14.62
CA CYS A 123 -11.81 -10.80 -13.67
C CYS A 123 -11.28 -10.25 -12.34
N LEU A 124 -10.22 -10.86 -11.79
CA LEU A 124 -9.58 -10.38 -10.56
C LEU A 124 -8.96 -8.98 -10.73
N ASN A 125 -8.37 -8.69 -11.90
CA ASN A 125 -7.80 -7.38 -12.18
C ASN A 125 -8.90 -6.30 -12.21
N ILE A 126 -10.00 -6.56 -12.91
CA ILE A 126 -11.16 -5.65 -12.98
C ILE A 126 -11.74 -5.43 -11.58
N ASN A 127 -11.93 -6.50 -10.80
CA ASN A 127 -12.44 -6.40 -9.44
C ASN A 127 -11.51 -5.59 -8.52
N SER A 128 -10.19 -5.73 -8.68
CA SER A 128 -9.21 -4.93 -7.92
C SER A 128 -9.30 -3.44 -8.22
N TRP A 129 -9.54 -3.08 -9.49
CA TRP A 129 -9.75 -1.68 -9.89
C TRP A 129 -11.08 -1.15 -9.35
N GLU A 130 -12.15 -1.94 -9.44
CA GLU A 130 -13.46 -1.58 -8.91
C GLU A 130 -13.39 -1.36 -7.39
N MET A 131 -12.71 -2.25 -6.66
CA MET A 131 -12.55 -2.15 -5.20
C MET A 131 -11.74 -0.93 -4.73
N ALA A 132 -10.92 -0.30 -5.59
CA ALA A 132 -10.17 0.89 -5.21
C ALA A 132 -11.08 2.05 -4.80
N ILE A 133 -12.24 2.19 -5.44
CA ILE A 133 -13.23 3.24 -5.16
C ILE A 133 -13.88 3.08 -3.76
N PRO A 134 -14.55 1.95 -3.43
CA PRO A 134 -15.16 1.76 -2.12
C PRO A 134 -14.11 1.73 -0.99
N LEU A 135 -12.90 1.23 -1.25
CA LEU A 135 -11.81 1.30 -0.27
C LEU A 135 -11.40 2.74 0.05
N GLY A 136 -11.37 3.63 -0.95
CA GLY A 136 -11.15 5.06 -0.73
C GLY A 136 -12.18 5.68 0.20
N PHE A 137 -13.47 5.38 -0.01
CA PHE A 137 -14.55 5.83 0.89
C PHE A 137 -14.43 5.22 2.28
N LEU A 138 -14.11 3.93 2.40
CA LEU A 138 -13.91 3.24 3.66
C LEU A 138 -12.81 3.91 4.49
N VAL A 139 -11.66 4.20 3.88
CA VAL A 139 -10.53 4.88 4.53
C VAL A 139 -10.88 6.30 4.95
N SER A 140 -11.60 7.04 4.10
CA SER A 140 -12.06 8.39 4.46
C SER A 140 -13.04 8.38 5.64
N ASN A 141 -14.00 7.46 5.62
CA ASN A 141 -14.98 7.32 6.69
C ASN A 141 -14.33 6.83 7.99
N SER A 142 -13.39 5.89 7.93
CA SER A 142 -12.70 5.37 9.12
C SER A 142 -11.86 6.43 9.79
N VAL A 143 -11.12 7.26 9.02
CA VAL A 143 -10.38 8.41 9.56
C VAL A 143 -11.32 9.40 10.21
N ARG A 144 -12.46 9.72 9.58
CA ARG A 144 -13.43 10.66 10.15
C ARG A 144 -14.04 10.12 11.43
N VAL A 145 -14.53 8.88 11.44
CA VAL A 145 -15.11 8.24 12.64
C VAL A 145 -14.08 8.15 13.76
N ALA A 146 -12.83 7.78 13.46
CA ALA A 146 -11.76 7.74 14.45
C ALA A 146 -11.47 9.13 15.05
N ASN A 147 -11.53 10.18 14.23
CA ASN A 147 -11.33 11.55 14.71
C ASN A 147 -12.49 12.02 15.60
N GLU A 148 -13.74 11.69 15.27
CA GLU A 148 -14.91 12.03 16.12
C GLU A 148 -14.93 11.24 17.44
N LEU A 149 -14.49 9.97 17.42
CA LEU A 149 -14.45 9.12 18.63
C LEU A 149 -13.23 9.36 19.52
N GLY A 150 -12.13 9.86 18.95
CA GLY A 150 -10.83 10.01 19.62
C GLY A 150 -10.44 11.45 19.98
N ALA A 151 -11.23 12.46 19.59
CA ALA A 151 -10.96 13.87 19.88
C ALA A 151 -11.56 14.37 21.22
N THR A 152 -11.53 13.54 22.27
CA THR A 152 -11.84 13.93 23.66
C THR A 152 -10.62 13.79 24.57
#